data_AF-A0AAD7TWX7-F1
#
_entry.id   AF-A0AAD7TWX7-F1
#
_cell.length_a   1.000
_cell.length_b   1.000
_cell.length_c   1.000
_cell.angle_alpha   90.00
_cell.angle_beta   90.00
_cell.angle_gamma   90.00
#
_symmetry.space_group_name_H-M   'P 1'
#
loop_
_entity.id
_entity.type
_entity.pdbx_description
1 polymer ?
#
loop_
_entity_poly.entity_id
_entity_poly.type
_entity_poly.pdbx_seq_one_letter_code
_entity_poly.pdbx_strand_id
1 'polypeptide(L)'
;MLSHRRSPDELSRQRGRENLSAVMRSNTERSCLMRPTFLTIHPAICRVAMLFTLVAVLVLVVVADIDVADAVAGVSTFNDFGTQSTVACAGFPPSNSQGNGIFAAAMSDLSPLWLGAQCQGTQDASKCNGHGSCVNCIGPACPDEERCGTCFNVRCTGSLDGETTGACTGQTIKVKIIDACPATHPANYCKIPEFGGTIRPIEACEQPGVNALDIATTARSALSTFQGNLNIDIEQTSC
;
A
#
# COMPACT_ATOMS: atom_id res chain seq x y z
N MET A 1 -28.06 -33.93 -9.77
CA MET A 1 -28.56 -33.40 -8.47
C MET A 1 -27.36 -32.91 -7.67
N LEU A 2 -27.04 -31.62 -7.74
CA LEU A 2 -26.00 -31.00 -6.92
C LEU A 2 -26.61 -29.79 -6.21
N SER A 3 -26.71 -29.93 -4.89
CA SER A 3 -27.30 -28.95 -3.98
C SER A 3 -26.26 -27.88 -3.64
N HIS A 4 -26.48 -26.65 -4.09
CA HIS A 4 -25.71 -25.49 -3.68
C HIS A 4 -26.08 -25.10 -2.24
N ARG A 5 -25.18 -25.37 -1.29
CA ARG A 5 -25.22 -24.80 0.05
C ARG A 5 -24.63 -23.39 0.00
N ARG A 6 -25.44 -22.37 0.32
CA ARG A 6 -24.96 -20.99 0.53
C ARG A 6 -24.18 -20.90 1.85
N SER A 7 -23.16 -20.05 1.85
CA SER A 7 -22.28 -19.78 2.99
C SER A 7 -23.03 -19.06 4.13
N PRO A 8 -22.78 -19.40 5.41
CA PRO A 8 -23.43 -18.76 6.56
C PRO A 8 -23.26 -17.24 6.65
N ASP A 9 -22.22 -16.67 6.04
CA ASP A 9 -21.97 -15.22 6.05
C ASP A 9 -22.95 -14.42 5.18
N GLU A 10 -23.53 -15.05 4.15
CA GLU A 10 -24.51 -14.40 3.26
C GLU A 10 -25.86 -14.19 3.98
N LEU A 11 -26.21 -15.10 4.89
CA LEU A 11 -27.44 -15.04 5.69
C LEU A 11 -27.39 -13.95 6.77
N SER A 12 -26.20 -13.61 7.26
CA SER A 12 -26.03 -12.55 8.26
C SER A 12 -26.16 -11.14 7.65
N ARG A 13 -25.66 -10.93 6.43
CA ARG A 13 -25.85 -9.66 5.69
C ARG A 13 -27.30 -9.40 5.27
N GLN A 14 -28.08 -10.44 4.97
CA GLN A 14 -29.51 -10.28 4.64
C GLN A 14 -30.36 -9.85 5.85
N ARG A 15 -30.08 -10.38 7.06
CA ARG A 15 -30.80 -9.96 8.29
C ARG A 15 -30.57 -8.50 8.68
N GLY A 16 -29.40 -7.93 8.38
CA GLY A 16 -29.13 -6.51 8.62
C GLY A 16 -29.95 -5.56 7.75
N ARG A 17 -30.20 -5.93 6.48
CA ARG A 17 -30.97 -5.09 5.53
C ARG A 17 -32.47 -5.06 5.82
N GLU A 18 -33.05 -6.14 6.35
CA GLU A 18 -34.48 -6.17 6.66
C GLU A 18 -34.84 -5.35 7.91
N ASN A 19 -33.96 -5.27 8.89
CA ASN A 19 -34.19 -4.47 10.10
C ASN A 19 -34.13 -2.94 9.86
N LEU A 20 -33.27 -2.46 8.95
CA LEU A 20 -33.25 -1.03 8.59
C LEU A 20 -34.50 -0.59 7.82
N SER A 21 -35.06 -1.46 6.96
CA SER A 21 -36.29 -1.14 6.23
C SER A 21 -37.52 -1.08 7.13
N ALA A 22 -37.56 -1.85 8.23
CA ALA A 22 -38.67 -1.84 9.18
C ALA A 22 -38.61 -0.62 10.12
N VAL A 23 -37.42 -0.24 10.57
CA VAL A 23 -37.24 0.93 11.45
C VAL A 23 -37.51 2.25 10.72
N MET A 24 -37.12 2.39 9.45
CA MET A 24 -37.44 3.59 8.66
C MET A 24 -38.93 3.73 8.32
N ARG A 25 -39.68 2.63 8.15
CA ARG A 25 -41.14 2.70 7.90
C ARG A 25 -41.93 3.12 9.15
N SER A 26 -41.49 2.76 10.35
CA SER A 26 -42.19 3.11 11.60
C SER A 26 -42.06 4.60 11.99
N ASN A 27 -40.92 5.24 11.69
CA ASN A 27 -40.68 6.65 12.05
C ASN A 27 -41.24 7.67 11.05
N THR A 28 -41.52 7.27 9.81
CA THR A 28 -42.01 8.20 8.78
C THR A 28 -43.51 8.53 8.92
N GLU A 29 -44.30 7.66 9.55
CA GLU A 29 -45.74 7.89 9.73
C GLU A 29 -46.11 8.66 11.01
N ARG A 30 -45.18 8.85 11.96
CA ARG A 30 -45.49 9.49 13.26
C ARG A 30 -45.21 10.99 13.34
N SER A 31 -44.49 11.57 12.40
CA SER A 31 -44.09 13.00 12.51
C SER A 31 -45.09 14.02 11.93
N CYS A 32 -46.24 13.59 11.41
CA CYS A 32 -47.29 14.52 10.92
C CYS A 32 -48.59 14.50 11.73
N LEU A 33 -48.67 13.72 12.81
CA LEU A 33 -49.83 13.65 13.68
C LEU A 33 -49.55 14.36 15.01
N MET A 34 -49.31 15.67 14.97
CA MET A 34 -49.45 16.53 16.14
C MET A 34 -50.81 17.21 16.14
N ARG A 35 -51.60 16.83 17.15
CA ARG A 35 -52.69 17.51 17.87
C ARG A 35 -53.59 18.57 17.17
N PRO A 36 -54.90 18.55 17.47
CA PRO A 36 -55.88 19.40 16.82
C PRO A 36 -55.96 20.77 17.51
N THR A 37 -55.09 21.70 17.18
CA THR A 37 -55.36 23.12 17.41
C THR A 37 -54.53 24.00 16.48
N PHE A 38 -55.22 24.58 15.49
CA PHE A 38 -54.81 25.73 14.68
C PHE A 38 -53.37 25.75 14.13
N LEU A 39 -53.17 25.14 12.95
CA LEU A 39 -52.49 25.78 11.81
C LEU A 39 -52.65 24.86 10.58
N THR A 40 -53.31 25.35 9.53
CA THR A 40 -53.41 24.68 8.23
C THR A 40 -52.07 24.75 7.51
N ILE A 41 -51.14 23.87 7.89
CA ILE A 41 -49.88 23.69 7.17
C ILE A 41 -50.24 23.06 5.81
N HIS A 42 -49.98 23.80 4.74
CA HIS A 42 -50.29 23.37 3.38
C HIS A 42 -49.50 22.10 3.01
N PRO A 43 -50.12 21.11 2.35
CA PRO A 43 -49.48 19.84 1.98
C PRO A 43 -48.25 20.00 1.07
N ALA A 44 -48.09 21.16 0.43
CA ALA A 44 -46.90 21.52 -0.34
C ALA A 44 -45.65 21.67 0.54
N ILE A 45 -45.77 22.20 1.76
CA ILE A 45 -44.64 22.46 2.67
C ILE A 45 -44.05 21.14 3.19
N CYS A 46 -44.91 20.13 3.42
CA CYS A 46 -44.49 18.81 3.89
C CYS A 46 -43.70 18.03 2.82
N ARG A 47 -44.09 18.16 1.54
CA ARG A 47 -43.37 17.53 0.42
C ARG A 47 -41.98 18.13 0.20
N VAL A 48 -41.84 19.45 0.39
CA VAL A 48 -40.55 20.14 0.27
C VAL A 48 -39.61 19.72 1.40
N ALA A 49 -40.09 19.66 2.65
CA ALA A 49 -39.28 19.21 3.79
C ALA A 49 -38.80 17.75 3.65
N MET A 50 -39.64 16.85 3.12
CA MET A 50 -39.27 15.45 2.88
C MET A 50 -38.23 15.28 1.76
N LEU A 51 -38.27 16.14 0.74
CA LEU A 51 -37.28 16.15 -0.33
C LEU A 51 -35.92 16.67 0.16
N PHE A 52 -35.91 17.71 1.00
CA PHE A 52 -34.69 18.25 1.60
C PHE A 52 -34.00 17.24 2.52
N THR A 53 -34.75 16.48 3.33
CA THR A 53 -34.17 15.43 4.18
C THR A 53 -33.63 14.26 3.36
N LEU A 54 -34.32 13.87 2.28
CA LEU A 54 -33.85 12.78 1.41
C LEU A 54 -32.56 13.16 0.68
N VAL A 55 -32.44 14.39 0.20
CA VAL A 55 -31.22 14.92 -0.43
C VAL A 55 -30.08 15.03 0.59
N ALA A 56 -30.35 15.51 1.80
CA ALA A 56 -29.33 15.60 2.85
C ALA A 56 -28.79 14.22 3.27
N VAL A 57 -29.65 13.20 3.36
CA VAL A 57 -29.24 11.82 3.63
C VAL A 57 -28.42 11.25 2.47
N LEU A 58 -28.81 11.52 1.21
CA LEU A 58 -28.07 11.08 0.03
C LEU A 58 -26.65 11.70 -0.01
N VAL A 59 -26.53 12.99 0.32
CA VAL A 59 -25.24 13.69 0.39
C VAL A 59 -24.36 13.12 1.51
N LEU A 60 -24.92 12.79 2.68
CA LEU A 60 -24.16 12.18 3.78
C LEU A 60 -23.61 10.79 3.42
N VAL A 61 -24.36 9.98 2.67
CA VAL A 61 -23.92 8.65 2.24
C VAL A 61 -22.78 8.75 1.22
N VAL A 62 -22.79 9.76 0.34
CA VAL A 62 -21.73 9.95 -0.67
C VAL A 62 -20.40 10.42 -0.06
N VAL A 63 -20.42 11.14 1.08
CA VAL A 63 -19.18 11.60 1.75
C VAL A 63 -18.52 10.50 2.59
N ALA A 64 -19.26 9.45 2.96
CA ALA A 64 -18.75 8.36 3.81
C ALA A 64 -17.90 7.31 3.07
N ASP A 65 -17.91 7.29 1.73
CA ASP A 65 -17.12 6.35 0.90
C ASP A 65 -15.85 6.98 0.31
N ILE A 66 -15.39 8.12 0.87
CA ILE A 66 -14.04 8.60 0.56
C ILE A 66 -13.08 7.73 1.38
N ASP A 67 -12.65 6.60 0.82
CA ASP A 67 -11.47 5.89 1.29
C ASP A 67 -10.30 6.88 1.23
N VAL A 68 -9.98 7.47 2.37
CA VAL A 68 -8.73 8.18 2.56
C VAL A 68 -7.67 7.08 2.56
N ALA A 69 -7.07 6.84 1.41
CA ALA A 69 -5.91 5.96 1.33
C ALA A 69 -4.79 6.63 2.15
N ASP A 70 -4.57 6.12 3.36
CA ASP A 70 -3.54 6.64 4.25
C ASP A 70 -2.17 6.23 3.72
N ALA A 71 -1.40 7.23 3.29
CA ALA A 71 0.00 7.02 2.96
C ALA A 71 0.77 6.63 4.23
N VAL A 72 1.57 5.57 4.15
CA VAL A 72 2.43 5.12 5.24
C VAL A 72 3.87 5.58 4.99
N ALA A 73 4.58 5.92 6.07
CA ALA A 73 5.99 6.27 5.98
C ALA A 73 6.84 5.04 5.63
N GLY A 74 7.89 5.27 4.85
CA GLY A 74 8.84 4.25 4.43
C GLY A 74 10.17 4.85 4.00
N VAL A 75 11.02 3.98 3.47
CA VAL A 75 12.34 4.34 2.94
C VAL A 75 12.51 3.75 1.55
N SER A 76 13.30 4.43 0.71
CA SER A 76 13.68 3.90 -0.60
C SER A 76 15.18 3.75 -0.75
N THR A 77 15.58 2.60 -1.27
CA THR A 77 16.86 2.41 -1.93
C THR A 77 16.67 2.39 -3.44
N PHE A 78 17.77 2.27 -4.18
CA PHE A 78 17.71 2.26 -5.63
C PHE A 78 18.54 1.13 -6.24
N ASN A 79 17.91 0.39 -7.16
CA ASN A 79 18.51 -0.75 -7.85
C ASN A 79 18.26 -0.69 -9.36
N ASP A 80 19.21 -1.22 -10.12
CA ASP A 80 19.08 -1.37 -11.57
C ASP A 80 18.65 -2.79 -11.92
N PHE A 81 17.32 -2.98 -12.00
CA PHE A 81 16.70 -4.26 -12.34
C PHE A 81 17.11 -4.75 -13.72
N GLY A 82 17.50 -3.86 -14.65
CA GLY A 82 17.94 -4.24 -15.99
C GLY A 82 19.26 -5.03 -16.03
N THR A 83 20.01 -5.03 -14.93
CA THR A 83 21.24 -5.83 -14.79
C THR A 83 21.02 -7.21 -14.20
N GLN A 84 19.81 -7.50 -13.73
CA GLN A 84 19.46 -8.77 -13.12
C GLN A 84 19.03 -9.79 -14.20
N SER A 85 19.33 -11.06 -13.96
CA SER A 85 18.88 -12.15 -14.83
C SER A 85 17.41 -12.49 -14.63
N THR A 86 16.90 -12.28 -13.42
CA THR A 86 15.56 -12.69 -12.96
C THR A 86 15.13 -11.80 -11.80
N VAL A 87 13.82 -11.75 -11.55
CA VAL A 87 13.22 -11.19 -10.33
C VAL A 87 12.40 -12.27 -9.62
N ALA A 88 12.09 -12.06 -8.34
CA ALA A 88 11.36 -13.03 -7.53
C ALA A 88 9.89 -13.20 -7.97
N CYS A 89 9.24 -12.14 -8.47
CA CYS A 89 7.87 -12.26 -8.98
C CYS A 89 7.81 -12.94 -10.35
N ALA A 90 7.26 -14.14 -10.38
CA ALA A 90 7.02 -14.88 -11.62
C ALA A 90 6.18 -14.06 -12.62
N GLY A 91 6.59 -14.07 -13.90
CA GLY A 91 5.88 -13.41 -14.98
C GLY A 91 6.23 -11.93 -15.20
N PHE A 92 7.10 -11.34 -14.36
CA PHE A 92 7.62 -9.99 -14.57
C PHE A 92 9.03 -10.00 -15.14
N PRO A 93 9.35 -9.08 -16.07
CA PRO A 93 10.71 -8.96 -16.60
C PRO A 93 11.61 -8.18 -15.62
N PRO A 94 12.92 -8.52 -15.51
CA PRO A 94 13.91 -7.72 -14.80
C PRO A 94 14.19 -6.42 -15.58
N SER A 95 13.30 -5.45 -15.41
CA SER A 95 13.31 -4.18 -16.15
C SER A 95 12.94 -3.03 -15.23
N ASN A 96 13.65 -1.90 -15.37
CA ASN A 96 13.38 -0.68 -14.62
C ASN A 96 12.00 -0.06 -14.92
N SER A 97 11.36 -0.44 -16.03
CA SER A 97 10.01 0.02 -16.40
C SER A 97 9.05 -1.16 -16.55
N GLN A 98 7.83 -0.95 -16.05
CA GLN A 98 6.71 -1.88 -16.08
C GLN A 98 5.56 -1.38 -16.98
N GLY A 99 5.89 -0.48 -17.92
CA GLY A 99 4.95 0.15 -18.86
C GLY A 99 4.18 1.33 -18.26
N ASN A 100 3.59 2.17 -19.12
CA ASN A 100 2.68 3.26 -18.73
C ASN A 100 3.22 4.23 -17.65
N GLY A 101 4.53 4.49 -17.65
CA GLY A 101 5.16 5.36 -16.64
C GLY A 101 5.26 4.74 -15.24
N ILE A 102 5.10 3.42 -15.13
CA ILE A 102 5.26 2.67 -13.88
C ILE A 102 6.70 2.15 -13.78
N PHE A 103 7.35 2.44 -12.66
CA PHE A 103 8.70 1.98 -12.36
C PHE A 103 8.66 0.62 -11.67
N ALA A 104 9.72 -0.18 -11.82
CA ALA A 104 9.89 -1.39 -11.01
C ALA A 104 10.28 -1.05 -9.58
N ALA A 105 9.87 -1.89 -8.64
CA ALA A 105 10.37 -1.87 -7.28
C ALA A 105 10.39 -3.29 -6.69
N ALA A 106 11.23 -3.48 -5.68
CA ALA A 106 11.19 -4.60 -4.77
C ALA A 106 10.66 -4.14 -3.40
N MET A 107 9.93 -4.99 -2.69
CA MET A 107 9.47 -4.70 -1.31
C MET A 107 10.24 -5.57 -0.32
N SER A 108 10.64 -4.98 0.82
CA SER A 108 11.24 -5.77 1.91
C SER A 108 10.26 -6.81 2.46
N ASP A 109 10.78 -8.02 2.70
CA ASP A 109 10.04 -9.12 3.34
C ASP A 109 9.76 -8.87 4.83
N LEU A 110 10.34 -7.82 5.40
CA LEU A 110 10.09 -7.32 6.76
C LEU A 110 9.16 -6.10 6.82
N SER A 111 8.67 -5.66 5.65
CA SER A 111 7.76 -4.52 5.54
C SER A 111 6.40 -4.85 6.18
N PRO A 112 5.81 -3.95 6.99
CA PRO A 112 4.41 -4.07 7.39
C PRO A 112 3.42 -4.15 6.21
N LEU A 113 3.78 -3.64 5.04
CA LEU A 113 2.99 -3.77 3.81
C LEU A 113 3.15 -5.15 3.14
N TRP A 114 4.15 -5.95 3.52
CA TRP A 114 4.34 -7.30 2.99
C TRP A 114 3.14 -8.18 3.34
N LEU A 115 2.63 -8.92 2.36
CA LEU A 115 1.61 -9.94 2.56
C LEU A 115 2.20 -11.27 2.10
N GLY A 116 2.06 -12.30 2.95
CA GLY A 116 2.65 -13.61 2.73
C GLY A 116 3.71 -13.96 3.76
N ALA A 117 4.34 -15.12 3.57
CA ALA A 117 5.46 -15.54 4.39
C ALA A 117 6.69 -14.68 4.12
N GLN A 118 7.54 -14.54 5.13
CA GLN A 118 8.88 -14.02 4.91
C GLN A 118 9.66 -14.96 3.97
N CYS A 119 10.57 -14.41 3.16
CA CYS A 119 11.46 -15.21 2.34
C CYS A 119 12.26 -16.23 3.17
N GLN A 120 12.46 -17.42 2.62
CA GLN A 120 13.09 -18.55 3.31
C GLN A 120 14.61 -18.45 3.26
N GLY A 121 15.23 -18.01 4.35
CA GLY A 121 16.69 -17.92 4.44
C GLY A 121 17.23 -17.75 5.86
N THR A 122 18.55 -17.60 5.94
CA THR A 122 19.27 -17.28 7.18
C THR A 122 20.50 -16.46 6.81
N GLN A 123 20.85 -15.49 7.65
CA GLN A 123 22.07 -14.71 7.47
C GLN A 123 23.31 -15.58 7.76
N ASP A 124 24.28 -15.60 6.84
CA ASP A 124 25.49 -16.41 6.90
C ASP A 124 26.71 -15.54 6.58
N ALA A 125 27.48 -15.19 7.61
CA ALA A 125 28.66 -14.34 7.46
C ALA A 125 29.72 -14.91 6.51
N SER A 126 29.76 -16.23 6.28
CA SER A 126 30.68 -16.85 5.31
C SER A 126 30.37 -16.47 3.86
N LYS A 127 29.17 -15.94 3.61
CA LYS A 127 28.76 -15.37 2.32
C LYS A 127 29.16 -13.91 2.16
N CYS A 128 29.83 -13.30 3.14
CA CYS A 128 30.28 -11.91 3.05
C CYS A 128 31.79 -11.84 2.85
N ASN A 129 32.25 -10.87 2.06
CA ASN A 129 33.68 -10.64 1.84
C ASN A 129 34.32 -9.72 2.91
N GLY A 130 33.56 -9.32 3.93
CA GLY A 130 34.02 -8.37 4.97
C GLY A 130 34.16 -6.93 4.50
N HIS A 131 33.68 -6.60 3.30
CA HIS A 131 33.79 -5.28 2.68
C HIS A 131 32.48 -4.83 2.03
N GLY A 132 31.34 -5.15 2.65
CA GLY A 132 30.03 -4.70 2.15
C GLY A 132 29.47 -5.47 0.97
N SER A 133 30.08 -6.61 0.60
CA SER A 133 29.68 -7.38 -0.58
C SER A 133 29.62 -8.88 -0.29
N CYS A 134 28.88 -9.59 -1.14
CA CYS A 134 28.66 -11.02 -0.99
C CYS A 134 29.60 -11.86 -1.86
N VAL A 135 29.99 -13.01 -1.32
CA VAL A 135 30.63 -14.12 -2.00
C VAL A 135 29.53 -15.11 -2.37
N ASN A 136 29.34 -15.36 -3.67
CA ASN A 136 28.29 -16.25 -4.19
C ASN A 136 26.89 -15.82 -3.70
N CYS A 137 26.40 -14.72 -4.29
CA CYS A 137 25.20 -13.99 -3.89
C CYS A 137 23.89 -14.71 -4.23
N ILE A 138 23.78 -15.99 -3.85
CA ILE A 138 22.55 -16.76 -3.96
C ILE A 138 21.67 -16.38 -2.76
N GLY A 139 20.46 -15.95 -3.07
CA GLY A 139 19.48 -15.51 -2.11
C GLY A 139 18.59 -16.61 -1.54
N PRO A 140 17.79 -16.26 -0.52
CA PRO A 140 16.65 -17.07 -0.11
C PRO A 140 15.67 -17.25 -1.27
N ALA A 141 14.87 -18.32 -1.19
CA ALA A 141 13.67 -18.41 -2.01
C ALA A 141 12.57 -17.56 -1.37
N CYS A 142 11.82 -16.82 -2.18
CA CYS A 142 10.61 -16.13 -1.75
C CYS A 142 9.39 -16.81 -2.41
N PRO A 143 9.04 -18.04 -2.01
CA PRO A 143 7.80 -18.65 -2.48
C PRO A 143 6.63 -17.85 -1.91
N ASP A 144 5.60 -17.66 -2.72
CA ASP A 144 4.33 -17.04 -2.30
C ASP A 144 4.40 -15.53 -1.98
N GLU A 145 5.11 -14.75 -2.81
CA GLU A 145 5.04 -13.28 -2.75
C GLU A 145 3.66 -12.76 -3.17
N GLU A 146 2.76 -12.55 -2.21
CA GLU A 146 1.37 -12.14 -2.48
C GLU A 146 1.26 -10.66 -2.93
N ARG A 147 2.37 -9.91 -2.91
CA ARG A 147 2.43 -8.52 -3.37
C ARG A 147 2.86 -8.35 -4.82
N CYS A 148 3.23 -9.42 -5.51
CA CYS A 148 3.64 -9.34 -6.91
C CYS A 148 2.58 -8.68 -7.79
N GLY A 149 3.02 -7.70 -8.58
CA GLY A 149 2.17 -6.94 -9.50
C GLY A 149 1.34 -5.82 -8.87
N THR A 150 1.37 -5.65 -7.55
CA THR A 150 0.68 -4.53 -6.89
C THR A 150 1.40 -3.21 -7.13
N CYS A 151 0.63 -2.12 -7.22
CA CYS A 151 1.18 -0.78 -7.46
C CYS A 151 1.05 0.12 -6.24
N PHE A 152 2.02 1.02 -6.10
CA PHE A 152 2.05 2.04 -5.06
C PHE A 152 2.38 3.40 -5.65
N ASN A 153 1.71 4.43 -5.18
CA ASN A 153 2.14 5.81 -5.30
C ASN A 153 3.27 6.03 -4.28
N VAL A 154 4.37 6.63 -4.73
CA VAL A 154 5.53 6.92 -3.90
C VAL A 154 5.89 8.39 -4.03
N ARG A 155 6.11 9.05 -2.90
CA ARG A 155 6.54 10.46 -2.84
C ARG A 155 7.74 10.62 -1.92
N CYS A 156 8.74 11.37 -2.35
CA CYS A 156 9.88 11.74 -1.50
C CYS A 156 9.45 12.70 -0.40
N THR A 157 9.87 12.45 0.84
CA THR A 157 9.66 13.33 2.00
C THR A 157 10.95 13.89 2.59
N GLY A 158 12.10 13.31 2.25
CA GLY A 158 13.42 13.87 2.60
C GLY A 158 14.58 12.94 2.27
N SER A 159 15.80 13.37 2.56
CA SER A 159 16.98 12.48 2.53
C SER A 159 16.96 11.56 3.75
N LEU A 160 17.19 10.26 3.53
CA LEU A 160 17.38 9.29 4.60
C LEU A 160 18.75 9.44 5.26
N ASP A 161 19.74 9.89 4.49
CA ASP A 161 21.15 9.98 4.88
C ASP A 161 21.52 11.35 5.47
N GLY A 162 20.53 12.21 5.67
CA GLY A 162 20.73 13.55 6.23
C GLY A 162 21.42 14.53 5.28
N GLU A 163 21.36 14.28 3.97
CA GLU A 163 21.88 15.20 2.97
C GLU A 163 21.21 16.57 3.09
N THR A 164 22.03 17.61 3.12
CA THR A 164 21.58 19.01 3.20
C THR A 164 21.55 19.70 1.84
N THR A 165 22.08 19.04 0.81
CA THR A 165 22.10 19.53 -0.59
C THR A 165 21.22 18.62 -1.44
N GLY A 166 20.30 19.21 -2.20
CA GLY A 166 19.26 18.49 -2.94
C GLY A 166 17.87 18.73 -2.33
N ALA A 167 16.85 18.21 -2.98
CA ALA A 167 15.47 18.32 -2.54
C ALA A 167 14.60 17.24 -3.18
N CYS A 168 13.53 16.86 -2.49
CA CYS A 168 12.41 16.16 -3.11
C CYS A 168 11.79 17.05 -4.20
N THR A 169 11.42 16.45 -5.33
CA THR A 169 10.78 17.20 -6.43
C THR A 169 9.34 17.59 -6.13
N GLY A 170 8.72 16.94 -5.14
CA GLY A 170 7.29 17.02 -4.85
C GLY A 170 6.41 16.16 -5.77
N GLN A 171 7.00 15.43 -6.73
CA GLN A 171 6.27 14.54 -7.61
C GLN A 171 5.94 13.21 -6.91
N THR A 172 4.78 12.67 -7.25
CA THR A 172 4.39 11.30 -6.94
C THR A 172 4.69 10.43 -8.15
N ILE A 173 5.45 9.37 -7.96
CA ILE A 173 5.66 8.33 -8.97
C ILE A 173 4.78 7.13 -8.69
N LYS A 174 4.56 6.29 -9.69
CA LYS A 174 3.95 4.98 -9.52
C LYS A 174 5.00 3.89 -9.65
N VAL A 175 5.07 3.00 -8.68
CA VAL A 175 5.93 1.80 -8.73
C VAL A 175 5.07 0.55 -8.74
N LYS A 176 5.60 -0.54 -9.31
CA LYS A 176 5.00 -1.87 -9.26
C LYS A 176 5.98 -2.84 -8.63
N ILE A 177 5.50 -3.62 -7.68
CA ILE A 177 6.31 -4.66 -7.02
C ILE A 177 6.51 -5.81 -8.00
N ILE A 178 7.75 -6.05 -8.39
CA ILE A 178 8.14 -7.15 -9.28
C ILE A 178 9.19 -8.07 -8.68
N ASP A 179 9.66 -7.76 -7.48
CA ASP A 179 10.75 -8.47 -6.82
C ASP A 179 10.58 -8.34 -5.30
N ALA A 180 11.31 -9.16 -4.54
CA ALA A 180 11.49 -8.96 -3.10
C ALA A 180 12.86 -8.36 -2.79
N CYS A 181 12.94 -7.72 -1.63
CA CYS A 181 14.20 -7.34 -1.01
C CYS A 181 14.36 -8.10 0.31
N PRO A 182 14.85 -9.36 0.28
CA PRO A 182 14.85 -10.20 1.47
C PRO A 182 15.93 -9.78 2.46
N ALA A 183 15.59 -9.70 3.75
CA ALA A 183 16.54 -9.46 4.84
C ALA A 183 17.53 -10.63 5.09
N THR A 184 17.39 -11.72 4.35
CA THR A 184 18.31 -12.85 4.43
C THR A 184 19.07 -13.06 3.12
N HIS A 185 18.95 -12.13 2.17
CA HIS A 185 19.75 -12.15 0.96
C HIS A 185 21.16 -11.61 1.24
N PRO A 186 22.25 -12.31 0.87
CA PRO A 186 23.62 -11.86 1.16
C PRO A 186 23.96 -10.52 0.51
N ALA A 187 23.35 -10.19 -0.64
CA ALA A 187 23.47 -8.86 -1.22
C ALA A 187 22.89 -7.72 -0.34
N ASN A 188 22.14 -8.04 0.71
CA ASN A 188 21.51 -7.08 1.62
C ASN A 188 22.26 -7.08 2.96
N TYR A 189 22.21 -8.17 3.73
CA TYR A 189 22.88 -8.21 5.04
C TYR A 189 24.41 -8.06 4.95
N CYS A 190 25.09 -8.45 3.87
CA CYS A 190 26.55 -8.22 3.80
C CYS A 190 26.91 -6.73 3.71
N LYS A 191 25.96 -5.84 3.38
CA LYS A 191 26.17 -4.39 3.30
C LYS A 191 26.17 -3.71 4.67
N ILE A 192 25.67 -4.36 5.73
CA ILE A 192 25.54 -3.75 7.06
C ILE A 192 26.82 -3.93 7.90
N PRO A 193 27.06 -3.08 8.92
CA PRO A 193 28.30 -3.09 9.70
C PRO A 193 28.58 -4.42 10.40
N GLU A 194 27.54 -5.15 10.80
CA GLU A 194 27.65 -6.45 11.46
C GLU A 194 28.35 -7.50 10.58
N PHE A 195 28.33 -7.33 9.26
CA PHE A 195 28.96 -8.22 8.28
C PHE A 195 30.13 -7.58 7.51
N GLY A 196 30.68 -6.47 8.03
CA GLY A 196 31.82 -5.76 7.45
C GLY A 196 31.47 -4.75 6.36
N GLY A 197 30.19 -4.43 6.19
CA GLY A 197 29.75 -3.34 5.33
C GLY A 197 29.70 -1.98 6.04
N THR A 198 29.15 -0.98 5.36
CA THR A 198 29.10 0.41 5.85
C THR A 198 27.70 1.03 5.74
N ILE A 199 26.73 0.29 5.22
CA ILE A 199 25.36 0.76 4.97
C ILE A 199 24.49 0.49 6.19
N ARG A 200 23.64 1.42 6.62
CA ARG A 200 22.79 1.18 7.79
C ARG A 200 21.75 0.08 7.49
N PRO A 201 21.30 -0.71 8.47
CA PRO A 201 20.30 -1.75 8.24
C PRO A 201 19.01 -1.27 7.56
N ILE A 202 18.57 -0.05 7.88
CA ILE A 202 17.40 0.59 7.27
C ILE A 202 17.55 0.83 5.75
N GLU A 203 18.78 0.90 5.25
CA GLU A 203 19.12 1.08 3.84
C GLU A 203 19.44 -0.24 3.12
N ALA A 204 19.31 -1.38 3.81
CA ALA A 204 19.61 -2.69 3.26
C ALA A 204 18.38 -3.61 3.22
N CYS A 205 17.16 -3.07 3.40
CA CYS A 205 15.92 -3.86 3.56
C CYS A 205 15.90 -4.80 4.79
N GLU A 206 16.88 -4.63 5.70
CA GLU A 206 17.12 -5.50 6.86
C GLU A 206 16.38 -5.04 8.12
N GLN A 207 15.80 -3.84 8.11
CA GLN A 207 15.21 -3.24 9.31
C GLN A 207 13.77 -3.75 9.53
N PRO A 208 13.46 -4.47 10.63
CA PRO A 208 12.11 -4.92 10.92
C PRO A 208 11.15 -3.75 11.13
N GLY A 209 9.93 -3.88 10.59
CA GLY A 209 8.86 -2.91 10.78
C GLY A 209 8.99 -1.63 9.93
N VAL A 210 9.93 -1.59 9.00
CA VAL A 210 10.10 -0.47 8.06
C VAL A 210 9.54 -0.84 6.69
N ASN A 211 8.71 0.02 6.12
CA ASN A 211 8.25 -0.11 4.74
C ASN A 211 9.39 0.29 3.79
N ALA A 212 10.28 -0.65 3.48
CA ALA A 212 11.40 -0.42 2.56
C ALA A 212 11.05 -0.85 1.13
N LEU A 213 11.30 0.05 0.18
CA LEU A 213 11.19 -0.21 -1.26
C LEU A 213 12.55 -0.05 -1.94
N ASP A 214 12.97 -1.05 -2.70
CA ASP A 214 14.12 -0.92 -3.58
C ASP A 214 13.64 -0.53 -4.99
N ILE A 215 13.72 0.75 -5.32
CA ILE A 215 13.05 1.33 -6.50
C ILE A 215 14.02 1.36 -7.69
N ALA A 216 13.50 1.20 -8.91
CA ALA A 216 14.31 1.35 -10.11
C ALA A 216 15.10 2.67 -10.11
N THR A 217 16.40 2.61 -10.39
CA THR A 217 17.29 3.78 -10.44
C THR A 217 16.80 4.89 -11.36
N THR A 218 16.09 4.53 -12.44
CA THR A 218 15.50 5.48 -13.39
C THR A 218 14.39 6.35 -12.80
N ALA A 219 13.81 5.97 -11.66
CA ALA A 219 12.80 6.76 -10.96
C ALA A 219 13.39 7.87 -10.09
N ARG A 220 14.70 7.80 -9.77
CA ARG A 220 15.36 8.68 -8.81
C ARG A 220 15.16 10.15 -9.13
N SER A 221 15.44 10.56 -10.37
CA SER A 221 15.33 11.96 -10.78
C SER A 221 13.90 12.49 -10.79
N ALA A 222 12.91 11.60 -10.87
CA ALA A 222 11.50 11.98 -10.74
C ALA A 222 11.14 12.25 -9.26
N LEU A 223 11.72 11.51 -8.31
CA LEU A 223 11.48 11.67 -6.88
C LEU A 223 12.29 12.80 -6.24
N SER A 224 13.56 12.94 -6.60
CA SER A 224 14.51 13.77 -5.84
C SER A 224 15.77 14.13 -6.62
N THR A 225 16.45 15.20 -6.16
CA THR A 225 17.83 15.54 -6.55
C THR A 225 18.88 15.12 -5.52
N PHE A 226 18.47 14.55 -4.38
CA PHE A 226 19.37 13.89 -3.43
C PHE A 226 20.12 12.73 -4.08
N GLN A 227 21.37 12.51 -3.66
CA GLN A 227 22.25 11.47 -4.18
C GLN A 227 22.11 10.15 -3.40
N GLY A 228 21.72 10.22 -2.13
CA GLY A 228 21.54 9.09 -1.22
C GLY A 228 20.14 8.49 -1.25
N ASN A 229 19.83 7.69 -0.23
CA ASN A 229 18.52 7.05 -0.07
C ASN A 229 17.48 8.07 0.45
N LEU A 230 16.19 7.76 0.28
CA LEU A 230 15.11 8.71 0.60
C LEU A 230 14.21 8.20 1.71
N ASN A 231 13.71 9.14 2.51
CA ASN A 231 12.45 8.96 3.21
C ASN A 231 11.31 9.14 2.20
N ILE A 232 10.30 8.28 2.26
CA ILE A 232 9.17 8.28 1.33
C ILE A 232 7.83 8.09 2.03
N ASP A 233 6.78 8.59 1.40
CA ASP A 233 5.39 8.21 1.65
C ASP A 233 4.98 7.14 0.63
N ILE A 234 4.27 6.10 1.07
CA ILE A 234 3.84 4.97 0.26
C ILE A 234 2.32 4.81 0.39
N GLU A 235 1.61 4.81 -0.74
CA GLU A 235 0.16 4.67 -0.79
C GLU A 235 -0.22 3.60 -1.82
N GLN A 236 -1.00 2.59 -1.42
CA GLN A 236 -1.44 1.55 -2.36
C GLN A 236 -2.36 2.17 -3.42
N THR A 237 -2.16 1.81 -4.69
CA THR A 237 -2.93 2.35 -5.82
C THR A 237 -3.19 1.29 -6.87
N SER A 238 -4.07 1.59 -7.83
CA SER A 238 -4.22 0.76 -9.01
C SER A 238 -3.01 0.89 -9.94
N CYS A 239 -2.61 -0.21 -10.54
CA CYS A 239 -1.88 -0.17 -11.81
C CYS A 239 -2.86 0.27 -12.91
#